data_AF-A0A3S1B293-F1
#
_entry.id   AF-A0A3S1B293-F1
#
_cell.length_a   1.000
_cell.length_b   1.000
_cell.length_c   1.000
_cell.angle_alpha   90.00
_cell.angle_beta   90.00
_cell.angle_gamma   90.00
#
_symmetry.space_group_name_H-M   'P 1'
#
loop_
_entity.id
_entity.type
_entity.pdbx_description
1 polymer ?
#
loop_
_entity_poly.entity_id
_entity_poly.type
_entity_poly.pdbx_seq_one_letter_code
_entity_poly.pdbx_strand_id
1 'polypeptide(L)'
;MNAPTALAVSKLLYPELGHSKLEKLKETIKEKQPYNNVIEAAAAGASSAISLVANVAANLIAFVALLYFFNSIVAWFGAFVCLPNLSFEIICSYLFMPLAYLMGVEWKDAGIVAELIGIKTFLNEFIAYDKLSVFITNRIECLPGTVLSVRSEIIATYALCGFANLSSIGIQLGGLGSMAPNRLGDLAQLAVTALLGGICTNLMTACVAGLLVVDTHIAPTCLGVNTTAAIVNTTIFNTTGMIFNETTI
;
A
#
# COMPACT_ATOMS: atom_id res chain seq x y z
N MET A 1 -6.95 5.98 -7.49
CA MET A 1 -8.20 5.20 -7.39
C MET A 1 -8.80 5.18 -5.98
N ASN A 2 -7.99 5.31 -4.92
CA ASN A 2 -8.50 5.18 -3.54
C ASN A 2 -9.57 6.22 -3.12
N ALA A 3 -9.57 7.44 -3.66
CA ALA A 3 -10.55 8.46 -3.24
C ALA A 3 -12.03 8.05 -3.48
N PRO A 4 -12.46 7.71 -4.72
CA PRO A 4 -13.84 7.24 -4.94
C PRO A 4 -14.12 5.90 -4.23
N THR A 5 -13.16 4.98 -4.18
CA THR A 5 -13.34 3.69 -3.51
C THR A 5 -13.50 3.84 -1.99
N ALA A 6 -12.74 4.73 -1.35
CA ALA A 6 -12.86 5.02 0.07
C ALA A 6 -14.23 5.62 0.40
N LEU A 7 -14.78 6.49 -0.46
CA LEU A 7 -16.14 7.00 -0.30
C LEU A 7 -17.18 5.89 -0.45
N ALA A 8 -17.03 5.02 -1.45
CA ALA A 8 -17.94 3.89 -1.64
C ALA A 8 -17.92 2.94 -0.44
N VAL A 9 -16.73 2.51 0.01
CA VAL A 9 -16.56 1.59 1.13
C VAL A 9 -17.02 2.23 2.46
N SER A 10 -16.67 3.49 2.71
CA SER A 10 -17.11 4.17 3.94
C SER A 10 -18.62 4.33 4.01
N LYS A 11 -19.30 4.63 2.88
CA LYS A 11 -20.76 4.71 2.84
C LYS A 11 -21.46 3.36 2.89
N LEU A 12 -20.79 2.28 2.49
CA LEU A 12 -21.28 0.91 2.69
C LEU A 12 -21.15 0.47 4.15
N LEU A 13 -20.03 0.77 4.81
CA LEU A 13 -19.77 0.40 6.20
C LEU A 13 -20.52 1.27 7.20
N TYR A 14 -20.64 2.57 6.90
CA TYR A 14 -21.29 3.55 7.76
C TYR A 14 -22.13 4.53 6.92
N PRO A 15 -23.36 4.13 6.54
CA PRO A 15 -24.23 4.95 5.72
C PRO A 15 -24.67 6.21 6.46
N GLU A 16 -24.88 7.30 5.71
CA GLU A 16 -25.41 8.54 6.27
C GLU A 16 -26.90 8.39 6.58
N LEU A 17 -27.28 8.58 7.84
CA LEU A 17 -28.69 8.53 8.27
C LEU A 17 -29.30 9.92 8.47
N GLY A 18 -28.47 10.96 8.59
CA GLY A 18 -28.89 12.34 8.85
C GLY A 18 -28.77 13.27 7.65
N HIS A 19 -29.26 14.50 7.82
CA HIS A 19 -29.03 15.57 6.85
C HIS A 19 -27.63 16.19 7.05
N SER A 20 -26.89 16.32 5.95
CA SER A 20 -25.58 16.95 5.95
C SER A 20 -25.67 18.42 6.39
N LYS A 21 -24.92 18.79 7.44
CA LYS A 21 -24.84 20.17 7.91
C LYS A 21 -23.98 21.07 7.01
N LEU A 22 -23.44 20.52 5.93
CA LEU A 22 -22.46 21.16 5.05
C LEU A 22 -23.09 22.29 4.20
N GLU A 23 -24.41 22.24 3.96
CA GLU A 23 -25.15 23.33 3.30
C GLU A 23 -25.05 24.66 4.06
N LYS A 24 -25.00 24.63 5.39
CA LYS A 24 -24.80 25.84 6.23
C LYS A 24 -23.34 26.30 6.29
N LEU A 25 -22.37 25.46 5.91
CA LEU A 25 -20.93 25.72 6.03
C LEU A 25 -20.29 26.26 4.75
N LYS A 26 -20.93 26.12 3.58
CA LYS A 26 -20.41 26.65 2.31
C LYS A 26 -20.15 28.16 2.35
N GLU A 27 -20.87 28.91 3.16
CA GLU A 27 -20.65 30.36 3.35
C GLU A 27 -19.50 30.69 4.32
N THR A 28 -19.04 29.73 5.14
CA THR A 28 -18.07 29.97 6.23
C THR A 28 -16.66 29.45 5.93
N ILE A 29 -16.48 28.55 4.95
CA ILE A 29 -15.15 28.13 4.49
C ILE A 29 -14.58 29.22 3.58
N LYS A 30 -14.15 30.34 4.18
CA LYS A 30 -13.15 31.19 3.54
C LYS A 30 -11.84 30.43 3.64
N GLU A 31 -11.33 29.95 2.50
CA GLU A 31 -9.92 29.56 2.39
C GLU A 31 -9.08 30.78 2.75
N LYS A 32 -8.73 30.89 4.03
CA LYS A 32 -7.80 31.91 4.50
C LYS A 32 -6.43 31.42 4.03
N GLN A 33 -6.00 31.87 2.85
CA GLN A 33 -4.63 31.69 2.36
C GLN A 33 -3.71 32.25 3.46
N PRO A 34 -3.05 31.39 4.26
CA PRO A 34 -2.34 31.86 5.44
C PRO A 34 -0.94 32.39 5.09
N TYR A 35 -0.54 32.28 3.82
CA TYR A 35 0.78 32.61 3.32
C TYR A 35 0.70 33.75 2.30
N ASN A 36 1.67 34.66 2.35
CA ASN A 36 1.67 35.86 1.49
C ASN A 36 2.33 35.60 0.13
N ASN A 37 3.17 34.57 0.01
CA ASN A 37 3.86 34.22 -1.23
C ASN A 37 4.24 32.73 -1.28
N VAL A 38 4.67 32.27 -2.47
CA VAL A 38 5.06 30.88 -2.74
C VAL A 38 6.25 30.44 -1.89
N ILE A 39 7.19 31.34 -1.59
CA ILE A 39 8.39 31.03 -0.79
C ILE A 39 8.00 30.78 0.67
N GLU A 40 7.10 31.59 1.23
CA GLU A 40 6.58 31.43 2.58
C GLU A 40 5.79 30.12 2.71
N ALA A 41 4.95 29.80 1.72
CA ALA A 41 4.23 28.53 1.68
C ALA A 41 5.19 27.32 1.59
N ALA A 42 6.23 27.41 0.76
CA ALA A 42 7.24 26.37 0.63
C ALA A 42 8.04 26.18 1.94
N ALA A 43 8.48 27.27 2.57
CA ALA A 43 9.21 27.22 3.84
C ALA A 43 8.35 26.67 4.99
N ALA A 44 7.09 27.08 5.07
CA ALA A 44 6.15 26.58 6.07
C ALA A 44 5.82 25.08 5.87
N GLY A 45 5.66 24.65 4.61
CA GLY A 45 5.49 23.24 4.25
C GLY A 45 6.71 22.40 4.64
N ALA A 46 7.92 22.89 4.33
CA ALA A 46 9.17 22.22 4.70
C ALA A 46 9.33 22.10 6.23
N SER A 47 9.02 23.17 6.98
CA SER A 47 9.08 23.15 8.45
C SER A 47 8.07 22.15 9.05
N SER A 48 6.84 22.13 8.52
CA SER A 48 5.80 21.20 8.97
C SER A 48 6.15 19.73 8.68
N ALA A 49 6.90 19.49 7.59
CA ALA A 49 7.34 18.14 7.22
C ALA A 49 8.37 17.55 8.20
N ILE A 50 9.13 18.37 8.95
CA ILE A 50 10.14 17.87 9.90
C ILE A 50 9.50 16.94 10.94
N SER A 51 8.42 17.38 11.58
CA SER A 51 7.72 16.56 12.59
C SER A 51 7.10 15.31 11.96
N LEU A 52 6.58 15.41 10.74
CA LEU A 52 6.03 14.26 10.02
C LEU A 52 7.11 13.20 9.76
N VAL A 53 8.25 13.59 9.18
CA VAL A 53 9.37 12.69 8.86
C VAL A 53 9.97 12.08 10.13
N ALA A 54 10.15 12.89 11.18
CA ALA A 54 10.66 12.40 12.47
C ALA A 54 9.74 11.32 13.08
N ASN A 55 8.42 11.53 13.04
CA ASN A 55 7.45 10.55 13.52
C ASN A 55 7.47 9.26 12.69
N VAL A 56 7.57 9.37 11.35
CA VAL A 56 7.70 8.19 10.47
C VAL A 56 8.98 7.42 10.78
N ALA A 57 10.13 8.08 10.88
CA ALA A 57 11.40 7.43 11.19
C ALA A 57 11.38 6.71 12.55
N ALA A 58 10.86 7.37 13.59
CA ALA A 58 10.73 6.76 14.92
C ALA A 58 9.80 5.54 14.90
N ASN A 59 8.66 5.63 14.21
CA ASN A 59 7.74 4.52 14.05
C ASN A 59 8.37 3.35 13.30
N LEU A 60 9.11 3.60 12.20
CA LEU A 60 9.79 2.54 11.46
C LEU A 60 10.77 1.77 12.34
N ILE A 61 11.60 2.47 13.13
CA ILE A 61 12.54 1.83 14.05
C ILE A 61 11.79 0.95 15.06
N ALA A 62 10.71 1.47 15.65
CA ALA A 62 9.90 0.73 16.62
C ALA A 62 9.24 -0.51 16.00
N PHE A 63 8.61 -0.39 14.83
CA PHE A 63 7.90 -1.49 14.18
C PHE A 63 8.83 -2.55 13.60
N VAL A 64 10.01 -2.18 13.09
CA VAL A 64 11.03 -3.16 12.69
C VAL A 64 11.50 -3.96 13.89
N ALA A 65 11.82 -3.30 15.01
CA ALA A 65 12.20 -3.99 16.25
C ALA A 65 11.09 -4.93 16.75
N LEU A 66 9.84 -4.49 16.64
CA LEU A 66 8.66 -5.25 17.03
C LEU A 66 8.43 -6.47 16.12
N LEU A 67 8.64 -6.35 14.80
CA LEU A 67 8.63 -7.48 13.87
C LEU A 67 9.67 -8.53 14.26
N TYR A 68 10.91 -8.13 14.53
CA TYR A 68 11.96 -9.06 14.95
C TYR A 68 11.64 -9.72 16.29
N PHE A 69 11.03 -8.97 17.21
CA PHE A 69 10.56 -9.48 18.49
C PHE A 69 9.46 -10.54 18.31
N PHE A 70 8.43 -10.27 17.50
CA PHE A 70 7.40 -11.27 17.21
C PHE A 70 7.94 -12.48 16.47
N ASN A 71 8.82 -12.29 15.49
CA ASN A 71 9.49 -13.40 14.82
C ASN A 71 10.26 -14.28 15.81
N SER A 72 10.95 -13.67 16.77
CA SER A 72 11.67 -14.42 17.82
C SER A 72 10.73 -15.19 18.73
N ILE A 73 9.60 -14.60 19.12
CA ILE A 73 8.57 -15.29 19.92
C ILE A 73 7.97 -16.47 19.14
N VAL A 74 7.58 -16.23 17.89
CA VAL A 74 6.96 -17.25 17.05
C VAL A 74 7.95 -18.38 16.76
N ALA A 75 9.22 -18.08 16.51
CA ALA A 75 10.26 -19.08 16.34
C ALA A 75 10.48 -19.89 17.64
N TRP A 76 10.45 -19.24 18.81
CA TRP A 76 10.53 -19.92 20.10
C TRP A 76 9.37 -20.89 20.32
N PHE A 77 8.13 -20.48 20.00
CA PHE A 77 6.98 -21.39 20.02
C PHE A 77 7.07 -22.48 18.95
N GLY A 78 7.54 -22.14 17.76
CA GLY A 78 7.75 -23.07 16.65
C GLY A 78 8.73 -24.19 16.99
N ALA A 79 9.76 -23.90 17.80
CA ALA A 79 10.70 -24.89 18.29
C ALA A 79 10.02 -26.02 19.09
N PHE A 80 8.96 -25.71 19.85
CA PHE A 80 8.18 -26.74 20.58
C PHE A 80 7.36 -27.66 19.66
N VAL A 81 7.00 -27.20 18.47
CA VAL A 81 6.21 -27.95 17.48
C VAL A 81 7.09 -28.48 16.33
N CYS A 82 8.42 -28.51 16.52
CA CYS A 82 9.40 -28.93 15.51
C CYS A 82 9.36 -28.13 14.20
N LEU A 83 8.93 -26.87 14.25
CA LEU A 83 8.91 -25.90 13.14
C LEU A 83 9.79 -24.69 13.48
N PRO A 84 11.13 -24.82 13.43
CA PRO A 84 12.04 -23.75 13.84
C PRO A 84 12.03 -22.53 12.92
N ASN A 85 11.56 -22.69 11.68
CA ASN A 85 11.50 -21.63 10.68
C ASN A 85 10.18 -20.83 10.73
N LEU A 86 9.32 -21.07 11.73
CA LEU A 86 8.06 -20.37 11.85
C LEU A 86 8.30 -18.89 12.18
N SER A 87 7.73 -18.00 11.37
CA SER A 87 7.82 -16.56 11.57
C SER A 87 6.44 -15.92 11.50
N PHE A 88 6.33 -14.68 12.00
CA PHE A 88 5.09 -13.91 11.94
C PHE A 88 4.65 -13.70 10.49
N GLU A 89 5.60 -13.54 9.57
CA GLU A 89 5.34 -13.40 8.14
C GLU A 89 4.71 -14.65 7.54
N ILE A 90 5.19 -15.84 7.91
CA ILE A 90 4.62 -17.10 7.43
C ILE A 90 3.18 -17.26 7.93
N ILE A 91 2.91 -16.91 9.19
CA ILE A 91 1.54 -16.94 9.73
C ILE A 91 0.64 -16.00 8.94
N CYS A 92 1.11 -14.78 8.68
CA CYS A 92 0.40 -13.81 7.86
C CYS A 92 0.16 -14.31 6.43
N SER A 93 1.16 -14.96 5.83
CA SER A 93 1.07 -15.55 4.49
C SER A 93 -0.10 -16.52 4.41
N TYR A 94 -0.18 -17.50 5.30
CA TYR A 94 -1.29 -18.46 5.29
C TYR A 94 -2.66 -17.81 5.58
N LEU A 95 -2.71 -16.80 6.44
CA LEU A 95 -3.94 -16.10 6.79
C LEU A 95 -4.51 -15.29 5.61
N PHE A 96 -3.65 -14.57 4.88
CA PHE A 96 -4.06 -13.69 3.80
C PHE A 96 -3.96 -14.33 2.40
N MET A 97 -3.46 -15.57 2.28
CA MET A 97 -3.35 -16.27 0.99
C MET A 97 -4.67 -16.35 0.21
N PRO A 98 -5.82 -16.66 0.83
CA PRO A 98 -7.10 -16.67 0.12
C PRO A 98 -7.46 -15.28 -0.44
N LEU A 99 -7.16 -14.22 0.31
CA LEU A 99 -7.39 -12.84 -0.12
C LEU A 99 -6.46 -12.45 -1.27
N ALA A 100 -5.18 -12.82 -1.21
CA ALA A 100 -4.25 -12.60 -2.31
C ALA A 100 -4.70 -13.28 -3.61
N TYR A 101 -5.17 -14.53 -3.51
CA TYR A 101 -5.69 -15.25 -4.66
C TYR A 101 -6.97 -14.60 -5.23
N LEU A 102 -7.89 -14.15 -4.38
CA LEU A 102 -9.11 -13.46 -4.81
C LEU A 102 -8.85 -12.13 -5.55
N MET A 103 -7.71 -11.47 -5.30
CA MET A 103 -7.33 -10.26 -6.03
C MET A 103 -6.79 -10.55 -7.45
N GLY A 104 -6.64 -11.82 -7.84
CA GLY A 104 -6.14 -12.21 -9.16
C GLY A 104 -4.63 -12.43 -9.22
N VAL A 105 -3.99 -12.68 -8.08
CA VAL A 105 -2.58 -13.13 -7.98
C VAL A 105 -2.49 -14.62 -8.34
N GLU A 106 -1.43 -15.02 -9.04
CA GLU A 106 -1.19 -16.43 -9.35
C GLU A 106 -0.95 -17.25 -8.06
N TRP A 107 -1.42 -18.50 -8.02
CA TRP A 107 -1.32 -19.34 -6.82
C TRP A 107 0.13 -19.51 -6.31
N LYS A 108 1.11 -19.57 -7.23
CA LYS A 108 2.54 -19.65 -6.92
C LYS A 108 3.07 -18.44 -6.14
N ASP A 109 2.51 -17.26 -6.40
CA ASP A 109 2.94 -15.97 -5.84
C ASP A 109 2.04 -15.55 -4.66
N ALA A 110 0.85 -16.16 -4.52
CA ALA A 110 -0.17 -15.77 -3.55
C ALA A 110 0.33 -15.77 -2.11
N GLY A 111 1.19 -16.73 -1.74
CA GLY A 111 1.78 -16.78 -0.39
C GLY A 111 2.68 -15.57 -0.11
N ILE A 112 3.51 -15.17 -1.07
CA ILE A 112 4.43 -14.02 -0.93
C ILE A 112 3.64 -12.71 -0.88
N VAL A 113 2.65 -12.55 -1.76
CA VAL A 113 1.80 -11.35 -1.75
C VAL A 113 0.98 -11.26 -0.46
N ALA A 114 0.49 -12.40 0.05
CA ALA A 114 -0.21 -12.46 1.33
C ALA A 114 0.66 -12.08 2.52
N GLU A 115 1.93 -12.50 2.53
CA GLU A 115 2.91 -12.02 3.51
C GLU A 115 3.00 -10.49 3.49
N LEU A 116 3.15 -9.88 2.32
CA LEU A 116 3.24 -8.41 2.19
C LEU A 116 1.99 -7.70 2.73
N ILE A 117 0.79 -8.22 2.45
CA ILE A 117 -0.48 -7.68 2.96
C ILE A 117 -0.53 -7.75 4.49
N GLY A 118 -0.09 -8.87 5.07
CA GLY A 118 -0.07 -9.04 6.52
C GLY A 118 0.95 -8.12 7.21
N ILE A 119 2.16 -8.01 6.66
CA ILE A 119 3.19 -7.08 7.15
C ILE A 119 2.66 -5.65 7.13
N LYS A 120 2.03 -5.23 6.03
CA LYS A 120 1.38 -3.93 5.95
C LYS A 120 0.32 -3.74 7.04
N THR A 121 -0.59 -4.72 7.18
CA THR A 121 -1.77 -4.59 8.05
C THR A 121 -1.38 -4.45 9.52
N PHE A 122 -0.46 -5.30 9.98
CA PHE A 122 -0.08 -5.35 11.39
C PHE A 122 1.05 -4.39 11.76
N LEU A 123 1.95 -4.08 10.82
CA LEU A 123 3.10 -3.22 11.06
C LEU A 123 2.95 -1.91 10.32
N ASN A 124 3.37 -1.87 9.04
CA ASN A 124 3.37 -0.66 8.24
C ASN A 124 3.61 -0.97 6.75
N GLU A 125 3.03 -0.17 5.87
CA GLU A 125 3.22 -0.24 4.41
C GLU A 125 4.67 0.01 3.96
N PHE A 126 5.44 0.84 4.66
CA PHE A 126 6.83 1.13 4.28
C PHE A 126 7.72 -0.11 4.37
N ILE A 127 7.56 -0.93 5.42
CA ILE A 127 8.31 -2.19 5.57
C ILE A 127 7.87 -3.20 4.49
N ALA A 128 6.58 -3.23 4.15
CA ALA A 128 6.09 -4.08 3.07
C ALA A 128 6.64 -3.63 1.71
N TYR A 129 6.74 -2.32 1.45
CA TYR A 129 7.34 -1.79 0.23
C TYR A 129 8.83 -2.06 0.13
N ASP A 130 9.57 -2.00 1.24
CA ASP A 130 10.99 -2.35 1.28
C ASP A 130 11.18 -3.80 0.82
N LYS A 131 10.42 -4.76 1.38
CA LYS A 131 10.44 -6.16 0.92
C LYS A 131 10.01 -6.33 -0.54
N LEU A 132 8.94 -5.67 -0.97
CA LEU A 132 8.48 -5.73 -2.36
C LEU A 132 9.55 -5.20 -3.32
N SER A 133 10.27 -4.15 -2.94
CA SER A 133 11.35 -3.58 -3.75
C SER A 133 12.48 -4.58 -3.99
N VAL A 134 12.83 -5.39 -2.98
CA VAL A 134 13.82 -6.47 -3.10
C VAL A 134 13.36 -7.53 -4.10
N PHE A 135 12.09 -7.93 -4.08
CA PHE A 135 11.55 -8.90 -5.05
C PHE A 135 11.57 -8.37 -6.48
N ILE A 136 11.24 -7.09 -6.66
CA ILE A 136 11.31 -6.40 -7.95
C ILE A 136 12.76 -6.35 -8.44
N THR A 137 13.71 -5.96 -7.59
CA THR A 137 15.15 -5.92 -7.93
C THR A 137 15.66 -7.31 -8.29
N ASN A 138 15.29 -8.35 -7.54
CA ASN A 138 15.69 -9.73 -7.85
C ASN A 138 15.22 -10.16 -9.24
N ARG A 139 14.00 -9.79 -9.64
CA ARG A 139 13.48 -10.06 -10.99
C ARG A 139 14.22 -9.25 -12.06
N ILE A 140 14.41 -7.95 -11.84
CA ILE A 140 15.01 -7.04 -12.83
C ILE A 140 16.49 -7.35 -13.08
N GLU A 141 17.23 -7.64 -12.02
CA GLU A 141 18.68 -7.89 -12.08
C GLU A 141 19.02 -9.39 -12.21
N CYS A 142 18.00 -10.26 -12.20
CA CYS A 142 18.15 -11.72 -12.25
C CYS A 142 19.05 -12.27 -11.13
N LEU A 143 18.87 -11.72 -9.93
CA LEU A 143 19.56 -12.14 -8.72
C LEU A 143 18.94 -13.43 -8.16
N PRO A 144 19.73 -14.27 -7.47
CA PRO A 144 19.19 -15.42 -6.75
C PRO A 144 18.29 -14.96 -5.61
N GLY A 145 17.07 -15.49 -5.53
CA GLY A 145 16.14 -15.18 -4.45
C GLY A 145 14.67 -15.35 -4.85
N THR A 146 13.79 -14.88 -3.98
CA THR A 146 12.35 -14.82 -4.25
C THR A 146 12.07 -13.78 -5.33
N VAL A 147 11.35 -14.19 -6.36
CA VAL A 147 10.90 -13.36 -7.48
C VAL A 147 9.38 -13.47 -7.61
N LEU A 148 8.73 -12.39 -8.05
CA LEU A 148 7.30 -12.33 -8.33
C LEU A 148 7.07 -12.16 -9.83
N SER A 149 5.90 -12.57 -10.33
CA SER A 149 5.50 -12.20 -11.68
C SER A 149 5.20 -10.69 -11.75
N VAL A 150 5.36 -10.09 -12.94
CA VAL A 150 5.06 -8.65 -13.14
C VAL A 150 3.62 -8.32 -12.75
N ARG A 151 2.70 -9.24 -13.05
CA ARG A 151 1.30 -9.14 -12.63
C ARG A 151 1.17 -9.07 -11.11
N SER A 152 1.80 -10.00 -10.40
CA SER A 152 1.78 -10.06 -8.93
C SER A 152 2.42 -8.83 -8.28
N GLU A 153 3.51 -8.30 -8.85
CA GLU A 153 4.15 -7.05 -8.40
C GLU A 153 3.20 -5.85 -8.51
N ILE A 154 2.48 -5.73 -9.63
CA ILE A 154 1.52 -4.65 -9.82
C ILE A 154 0.37 -4.78 -8.82
N ILE A 155 -0.24 -5.96 -8.70
CA ILE A 155 -1.34 -6.19 -7.74
C ILE A 155 -0.87 -5.90 -6.31
N ALA A 156 0.31 -6.38 -5.91
CA ALA A 156 0.89 -6.09 -4.62
C ALA A 156 1.10 -4.58 -4.41
N THR A 157 1.60 -3.86 -5.42
CA THR A 157 1.81 -2.41 -5.33
C THR A 157 0.52 -1.66 -4.99
N TYR A 158 -0.61 -2.03 -5.62
CA TYR A 158 -1.91 -1.43 -5.34
C TYR A 158 -2.47 -1.88 -3.98
N ALA A 159 -2.33 -3.17 -3.64
CA ALA A 159 -2.77 -3.70 -2.35
C ALA A 159 -2.03 -3.03 -1.18
N LEU A 160 -0.76 -2.68 -1.38
CA LEU A 160 0.07 -1.99 -0.41
C LEU A 160 -0.17 -0.49 -0.35
N CYS A 161 -0.76 0.12 -1.38
CA CYS A 161 -0.95 1.56 -1.49
C CYS A 161 -2.04 2.09 -0.56
N GLY A 162 -1.69 2.34 0.71
CA GLY A 162 -2.55 3.03 1.67
C GLY A 162 -2.13 2.81 3.13
N PHE A 163 -2.34 3.84 3.96
CA PHE A 163 -2.07 3.87 5.40
C PHE A 163 -3.09 3.08 6.24
N ALA A 164 -3.53 1.92 5.75
CA ALA A 164 -4.49 1.07 6.45
C ALA A 164 -3.72 0.02 7.26
N ASN A 165 -3.20 0.44 8.42
CA ASN A 165 -2.48 -0.41 9.36
C ASN A 165 -2.85 -0.04 10.82
N LEU A 166 -2.46 -0.87 11.79
CA LEU A 166 -2.77 -0.63 13.20
C LEU A 166 -2.14 0.67 13.75
N SER A 167 -0.95 1.06 13.29
CA SER A 167 -0.29 2.32 13.68
C SER A 167 -1.09 3.55 13.27
N SER A 168 -1.69 3.52 12.08
CA SER A 168 -2.44 4.62 11.49
C SER A 168 -3.72 4.97 12.25
N ILE A 169 -4.23 4.08 13.11
CA ILE A 169 -5.29 4.42 14.06
C ILE A 169 -4.81 5.53 15.02
N GLY A 170 -3.64 5.36 15.62
CA GLY A 170 -3.06 6.33 16.54
C GLY A 170 -2.77 7.66 15.86
N ILE A 171 -2.24 7.62 14.63
CA ILE A 171 -1.95 8.83 13.83
C ILE A 171 -3.25 9.59 13.51
N GLN A 172 -4.32 8.89 13.09
CA GLN A 172 -5.59 9.53 12.77
C GLN A 172 -6.27 10.12 14.02
N LEU A 173 -6.24 9.41 15.15
CA LEU A 173 -6.79 9.93 16.41
C LEU A 173 -6.00 11.14 16.93
N GLY A 174 -4.67 11.13 16.83
CA GLY A 174 -3.84 12.28 17.18
C GLY A 174 -4.08 13.48 16.27
N GLY A 175 -4.13 13.24 14.95
CA GLY A 175 -4.33 14.27 13.93
C GLY A 175 -5.73 14.86 13.99
N LEU A 176 -6.76 14.07 13.69
CA LEU A 176 -8.16 14.54 13.66
C LEU A 176 -8.67 14.93 15.05
N GLY A 177 -8.20 14.24 16.09
CA GLY A 177 -8.53 14.57 17.47
C GLY A 177 -8.09 15.97 17.89
N SER A 178 -6.91 16.42 17.44
CA SER A 178 -6.43 17.78 17.70
C SER A 178 -7.29 18.85 17.00
N MET A 179 -7.89 18.51 15.85
CA MET A 179 -8.76 19.41 15.08
C MET A 179 -10.19 19.46 15.64
N ALA A 180 -10.66 18.36 16.22
CA ALA A 180 -12.02 18.24 16.77
C ALA A 180 -12.01 17.49 18.12
N PRO A 181 -11.47 18.09 19.20
CA PRO A 181 -11.28 17.42 20.49
C PRO A 181 -12.60 16.92 21.09
N ASN A 182 -13.70 17.64 20.87
CA ASN A 182 -15.03 17.26 21.34
C ASN A 182 -15.61 16.02 20.64
N ARG A 183 -15.00 15.53 19.55
CA ARG A 183 -15.44 14.36 18.78
C ARG A 183 -14.43 13.21 18.84
N LEU A 184 -13.39 13.31 19.67
CA LEU A 184 -12.36 12.29 19.81
C LEU A 184 -12.94 10.92 20.20
N GLY A 185 -13.96 10.90 21.07
CA GLY A 185 -14.66 9.69 21.48
C GLY A 185 -15.33 8.96 20.31
N ASP A 186 -16.04 9.71 19.45
CA ASP A 186 -16.67 9.15 18.25
C ASP A 186 -15.62 8.58 17.28
N LEU A 187 -14.51 9.29 17.08
CA LEU A 187 -13.41 8.85 16.22
C LEU A 187 -12.77 7.55 16.74
N ALA A 188 -12.59 7.43 18.05
CA ALA A 188 -12.02 6.24 18.67
C ALA A 188 -12.92 5.01 18.50
N GLN A 189 -14.24 5.18 18.61
CA GLN A 189 -15.20 4.09 18.42
C GLN A 189 -15.20 3.56 16.98
N LEU A 190 -14.97 4.43 15.99
CA LEU A 190 -14.96 4.07 14.58
C LEU A 190 -13.60 3.59 14.06
N ALA A 191 -12.53 3.71 14.85
CA ALA A 191 -11.16 3.52 14.37
C ALA A 191 -10.90 2.14 13.76
N VAL A 192 -11.38 1.06 14.39
CA VAL A 192 -11.19 -0.31 13.88
C VAL A 192 -12.02 -0.53 12.61
N THR A 193 -13.26 -0.04 12.58
CA THR A 193 -14.13 -0.11 11.39
C THR A 193 -13.54 0.68 10.23
N ALA A 194 -12.96 1.84 10.50
CA ALA A 194 -12.26 2.66 9.52
C ALA A 194 -11.00 1.97 8.99
N LEU A 195 -10.24 1.28 9.84
CA LEU A 195 -9.10 0.46 9.43
C LEU A 195 -9.54 -0.65 8.47
N LEU A 196 -10.56 -1.41 8.82
CA LEU A 196 -11.10 -2.47 7.95
C LEU A 196 -11.59 -1.90 6.61
N GLY A 197 -12.29 -0.77 6.62
CA GLY A 197 -12.69 -0.06 5.41
C GLY A 197 -11.50 0.40 4.55
N GLY A 198 -10.43 0.87 5.19
CA GLY A 198 -9.19 1.22 4.51
C GLY A 198 -8.49 0.01 3.86
N ILE A 199 -8.45 -1.13 4.55
CA ILE A 199 -7.91 -2.38 4.01
C ILE A 199 -8.74 -2.80 2.78
N CYS A 200 -10.07 -2.88 2.91
CA CYS A 200 -10.96 -3.21 1.81
C CYS A 200 -10.80 -2.27 0.61
N THR A 201 -10.63 -0.97 0.86
CA THR A 201 -10.38 0.02 -0.20
C THR A 201 -9.14 -0.31 -1.02
N ASN A 202 -8.03 -0.65 -0.36
CA ASN A 202 -6.77 -0.98 -1.04
C ASN A 202 -6.86 -2.32 -1.78
N LEU A 203 -7.54 -3.32 -1.19
CA LEU A 203 -7.75 -4.60 -1.85
C LEU A 203 -8.65 -4.46 -3.09
N MET A 204 -9.70 -3.63 -3.03
CA MET A 204 -10.56 -3.36 -4.18
C MET A 204 -9.80 -2.68 -5.32
N THR A 205 -8.94 -1.70 -5.02
CA THR A 205 -8.12 -1.07 -6.08
C THR A 205 -7.07 -2.03 -6.65
N ALA A 206 -6.55 -2.95 -5.84
CA ALA A 206 -5.71 -4.05 -6.31
C ALA A 206 -6.45 -5.04 -7.22
N CYS A 207 -7.70 -5.40 -6.91
CA CYS A 207 -8.52 -6.23 -7.80
C CYS A 207 -8.73 -5.57 -9.16
N VAL A 208 -9.01 -4.25 -9.17
CA VAL A 208 -9.17 -3.51 -10.43
C VAL A 208 -7.84 -3.45 -11.20
N ALA A 209 -6.72 -3.27 -10.51
CA ALA A 209 -5.40 -3.36 -11.16
C ALA A 209 -5.18 -4.75 -11.77
N GLY A 210 -5.49 -5.84 -11.05
CA GLY A 210 -5.42 -7.20 -11.59
C GLY A 210 -6.32 -7.41 -12.82
N LEU A 211 -7.51 -6.82 -12.83
CA LEU A 211 -8.42 -6.86 -13.99
C LEU A 211 -7.87 -6.14 -15.22
N LEU A 212 -7.16 -5.03 -15.02
CA LEU A 212 -6.66 -4.17 -16.10
C LEU A 212 -5.24 -4.54 -16.56
N VAL A 213 -4.50 -5.29 -15.76
CA VAL A 213 -3.17 -5.77 -16.13
C VAL A 213 -3.32 -6.87 -17.18
N VAL A 214 -2.83 -6.56 -18.37
CA VAL A 214 -2.63 -7.52 -19.46
C VAL A 214 -1.28 -8.19 -19.25
N ASP A 215 -1.28 -9.51 -19.21
CA ASP A 215 -0.06 -10.29 -19.11
C ASP A 215 0.71 -10.16 -20.42
N THR A 216 1.68 -9.25 -20.43
CA THR A 216 2.63 -9.17 -21.52
C THR A 216 3.67 -10.27 -21.29
N HIS A 217 3.88 -11.12 -22.30
CA HIS A 217 4.95 -12.14 -22.31
C HIS A 217 6.36 -11.52 -22.37
N ILE A 218 6.57 -10.36 -21.75
CA ILE A 218 7.90 -9.77 -21.61
C ILE A 218 8.65 -10.70 -20.65
N ALA A 219 9.49 -11.55 -21.24
CA ALA A 219 10.47 -12.35 -20.53
C ALA A 219 11.16 -11.49 -19.44
N PRO A 220 11.60 -12.07 -18.31
CA PRO A 220 12.34 -11.32 -17.31
C PRO A 220 13.55 -10.68 -18.00
N THR A 221 13.45 -9.40 -18.30
CA THR A 221 14.54 -8.62 -18.87
C THR A 221 15.54 -8.48 -17.74
N CYS A 222 16.48 -9.42 -17.67
CA CYS A 222 17.70 -9.26 -16.92
C CYS A 222 18.37 -8.00 -17.47
N LEU A 223 18.24 -6.88 -16.76
CA LEU A 223 18.90 -5.63 -17.07
C LEU A 223 20.39 -5.81 -16.73
N GLY A 224 21.11 -6.55 -17.58
CA GLY A 224 22.55 -6.57 -17.55
C GLY A 224 23.04 -5.14 -17.83
N VAL A 225 23.96 -4.64 -17.00
CA VAL A 225 24.54 -3.28 -17.02
C VAL A 225 25.05 -2.83 -18.41
N ASN A 226 25.22 -3.76 -19.37
CA ASN A 226 25.63 -3.49 -20.75
C ASN A 226 24.49 -3.37 -21.80
N THR A 227 23.20 -3.40 -21.41
CA THR A 227 22.07 -3.55 -22.36
C THR A 227 21.13 -2.34 -22.49
N THR A 228 21.55 -1.15 -22.06
CA THR A 228 20.75 0.09 -22.20
C THR A 228 20.46 0.47 -23.65
N ALA A 229 21.24 0.00 -24.62
CA ALA A 229 21.02 0.30 -26.05
C ALA A 229 19.94 -0.59 -26.73
N ALA A 230 19.63 -1.77 -26.19
CA ALA A 230 18.74 -2.73 -26.87
C ALA A 230 17.24 -2.50 -26.57
N ILE A 231 16.93 -1.89 -25.43
CA ILE A 231 15.56 -1.76 -24.92
C ILE A 231 14.80 -0.59 -25.56
N VAL A 232 15.53 0.46 -25.97
CA VAL A 232 14.95 1.62 -26.68
C VAL A 232 14.47 1.23 -28.09
N ASN A 233 15.20 0.36 -28.79
CA ASN A 233 14.83 -0.03 -30.15
C ASN A 233 13.61 -0.98 -30.20
N THR A 234 13.45 -1.85 -29.20
CA THR A 234 12.33 -2.83 -29.19
C THR A 234 11.00 -2.23 -28.75
N THR A 235 11.01 -1.24 -27.84
CA THR A 235 9.80 -0.52 -27.43
C THR A 235 9.24 0.38 -28.54
N ILE A 236 10.10 1.00 -29.35
CA ILE A 236 9.67 1.83 -30.49
C ILE A 236 9.11 0.97 -31.63
N PHE A 237 9.70 -0.20 -31.92
CA PHE A 237 9.23 -1.07 -33.02
C PHE A 237 7.89 -1.77 -32.71
N ASN A 238 7.65 -2.22 -31.48
CA ASN A 238 6.40 -2.92 -31.15
C ASN A 238 5.21 -1.97 -30.94
N THR A 239 5.44 -0.74 -30.47
CA THR A 239 4.35 0.25 -30.33
C THR A 239 3.93 0.84 -31.66
N THR A 240 4.86 1.04 -32.61
CA THR A 240 4.51 1.48 -33.96
C THR A 240 3.87 0.37 -34.80
N GLY A 241 4.27 -0.90 -34.65
CA GLY A 241 3.64 -2.02 -35.35
C GLY A 241 2.18 -2.28 -34.96
N MET A 242 1.81 -2.08 -33.70
CA MET A 242 0.43 -2.30 -33.22
C MET A 242 -0.53 -1.13 -33.52
N ILE A 243 -0.02 0.10 -33.67
CA ILE A 243 -0.87 1.27 -33.93
C ILE A 243 -1.25 1.41 -35.42
N PHE A 244 -0.42 0.90 -36.35
CA PHE A 244 -0.65 1.06 -37.79
C PHE A 244 -1.28 -0.15 -38.50
N ASN A 245 -1.52 -1.28 -37.81
CA ASN A 245 -2.05 -2.49 -38.46
C ASN A 245 -3.57 -2.68 -38.30
N GLU A 246 -4.28 -1.77 -37.62
CA GLU A 246 -5.75 -1.77 -37.55
C GLU A 246 -6.43 -0.77 -38.50
N THR A 247 -5.71 -0.13 -39.43
CA THR A 247 -6.29 0.84 -40.37
C THR A 247 -6.01 0.55 -41.84
N THR A 248 -6.08 -0.71 -42.27
CA THR A 248 -6.19 -1.04 -43.70
C THR A 248 -7.05 -2.28 -43.94
N ILE A 249 -8.27 -1.99 -44.41
CA ILE A 249 -9.29 -2.84 -45.08
C ILE A 249 -10.03 -3.85 -44.19
#